data_AF-A0A957UXD2-F1
#
_entry.id   AF-A0A957UXD2-F1
#
_cell.length_a   1.000
_cell.length_b   1.000
_cell.length_c   1.000
_cell.angle_alpha   90.00
_cell.angle_beta   90.00
_cell.angle_gamma   90.00
#
_symmetry.space_group_name_H-M   'P 1'
#
loop_
_entity.id
_entity.type
_entity.pdbx_description
1 polymer ?
#
loop_
_entity_poly.entity_id
_entity_poly.type
_entity_poly.pdbx_seq_one_letter_code
_entity_poly.pdbx_strand_id
1 'polypeptide(L)'
;PTFYFVGVSTGQSSSRRVFPRWMAVLGRPEVVLQGVDFPLHDDPANYRAFVAFVRREPLALGGLVTTHKVDLLHAAADLFDELSPA
;
A
#
# COMPACT_ATOMS: atom_id res chain seq x y z
N PRO A 1 8.50 11.48 0.23
CA PRO A 1 8.40 10.01 0.03
C PRO A 1 7.11 9.48 0.64
N THR A 2 6.46 8.52 -0.02
CA THR A 2 5.13 8.07 0.32
C THR A 2 5.14 6.57 0.56
N PHE A 3 4.57 6.17 1.69
CA PHE A 3 4.24 4.78 1.98
C PHE A 3 2.72 4.61 1.85
N TYR A 4 2.26 3.64 1.07
CA TYR A 4 0.84 3.46 0.79
C TYR A 4 0.20 2.53 1.81
N PHE A 5 -1.08 2.76 2.11
CA PHE A 5 -1.87 1.87 2.94
C PHE A 5 -3.15 1.52 2.18
N VAL A 6 -3.26 0.27 1.74
CA VAL A 6 -4.35 -0.27 0.94
C VAL A 6 -5.38 -0.97 1.82
N GLY A 7 -6.64 -0.55 1.74
CA GLY A 7 -7.75 -1.11 2.51
C GLY A 7 -9.12 -0.75 1.95
N VAL A 8 -10.15 -0.83 2.80
CA VAL A 8 -11.54 -0.44 2.45
C VAL A 8 -11.89 0.94 3.02
N SER A 9 -11.39 1.24 4.22
CA SER A 9 -11.57 2.53 4.91
C SER A 9 -10.33 2.91 5.72
N THR A 10 -9.20 3.06 5.02
CA THR A 10 -7.90 3.48 5.59
C THR A 10 -8.04 4.77 6.40
N GLY A 11 -9.00 5.61 5.99
CA GLY A 11 -9.79 6.56 6.78
C GLY A 11 -9.66 6.50 8.29
N GLN A 12 -10.16 5.39 8.82
CA GLN A 12 -10.50 5.19 10.23
C GLN A 12 -9.44 4.40 10.99
N SER A 13 -8.34 4.04 10.33
CA SER A 13 -7.32 3.20 10.94
C SER A 13 -6.50 3.93 11.99
N SER A 14 -6.21 3.23 13.10
CA SER A 14 -5.25 3.67 14.11
C SER A 14 -3.84 3.88 13.52
N SER A 15 -3.51 3.21 12.41
CA SER A 15 -2.23 3.37 11.70
C SER A 15 -1.95 4.82 11.31
N ARG A 16 -2.98 5.63 11.00
CA ARG A 16 -2.80 7.06 10.69
C ARG A 16 -2.23 7.87 11.85
N ARG A 17 -2.53 7.48 13.10
CA ARG A 17 -2.00 8.14 14.30
C ARG A 17 -0.63 7.61 14.70
N VAL A 18 -0.41 6.32 14.48
CA VAL A 18 0.77 5.60 14.98
C VAL A 18 1.95 5.71 14.01
N PHE A 19 1.69 5.69 12.69
CA PHE A 19 2.74 5.71 11.68
C PHE A 19 3.62 6.98 11.73
N PRO A 20 3.08 8.22 11.79
CA PRO A 20 3.93 9.41 11.85
C PRO A 20 4.84 9.44 13.08
N ARG A 21 4.38 8.86 14.20
CA ARG A 21 5.19 8.76 15.43
C ARG A 21 6.35 7.80 15.26
N TRP A 22 6.12 6.65 14.63
CA TRP A 22 7.20 5.72 14.30
C TRP A 22 8.18 6.33 13.30
N MET A 23 7.71 7.01 12.27
CA MET A 23 8.59 7.67 11.31
C MET A 23 9.47 8.74 11.97
N ALA A 24 8.94 9.48 12.95
CA ALA A 24 9.74 10.40 13.75
C ALA A 24 10.82 9.67 14.59
N VAL A 25 10.47 8.56 15.25
CA VAL A 25 11.43 7.73 16.02
C VAL A 25 12.52 7.14 15.11
N LEU A 26 12.17 6.78 13.87
CA LEU A 26 13.10 6.24 12.88
C LEU A 26 13.90 7.34 12.15
N GLY A 27 13.74 8.61 12.52
CA GLY A 27 14.47 9.74 11.92
C GLY A 27 14.06 10.08 10.48
N ARG A 28 12.85 9.68 10.07
CA ARG A 28 12.31 9.85 8.72
C ARG A 28 10.93 10.53 8.73
N PRO A 29 10.74 11.66 9.46
CA PRO A 29 9.42 12.27 9.65
C PRO A 29 8.77 12.78 8.35
N GLU A 30 9.54 12.90 7.26
CA GLU A 30 9.07 13.30 5.94
C GLU A 30 8.33 12.18 5.17
N VAL A 31 8.36 10.95 5.67
CA VAL A 31 7.62 9.83 5.08
C VAL A 31 6.17 9.88 5.52
N VAL A 32 5.27 10.00 4.54
CA VAL A 32 3.82 10.07 4.79
C VAL A 32 3.16 8.72 4.53
N LEU A 33 2.12 8.41 5.31
CA LEU A 33 1.24 7.27 5.06
C LEU A 33 0.02 7.72 4.26
N GLN A 34 -0.06 7.33 2.99
CA GLN A 34 -1.18 7.67 2.11
C GLN A 34 -2.16 6.49 2.03
N GLY A 35 -3.40 6.73 2.45
CA GLY A 35 -4.48 5.75 2.30
C GLY A 35 -4.92 5.60 0.85
N VAL A 36 -5.17 4.35 0.44
CA VAL A 36 -5.76 3.95 -0.84
C VAL A 36 -6.89 2.98 -0.55
N ASP A 37 -8.12 3.41 -0.82
CA ASP A 37 -9.31 2.64 -0.51
C ASP A 37 -9.87 2.02 -1.80
N PHE A 38 -10.08 0.71 -1.78
CA PHE A 38 -10.81 -0.04 -2.82
C PHE A 38 -12.10 -0.63 -2.23
N PRO A 39 -13.20 -0.71 -3.02
CA PRO A 39 -14.34 -1.57 -2.73
C PRO A 39 -13.90 -3.01 -2.42
N LEU A 40 -14.72 -3.74 -1.65
CA LEU A 40 -14.52 -5.18 -1.47
C LEU A 40 -14.64 -5.88 -2.82
N HIS A 41 -13.67 -6.74 -3.15
CA HIS A 41 -13.59 -7.44 -4.43
C HIS A 41 -13.68 -6.49 -5.63
N ASP A 42 -12.89 -5.41 -5.59
CA ASP A 42 -12.84 -4.43 -6.68
C ASP A 42 -12.34 -5.06 -7.99
N ASP A 43 -12.48 -4.32 -9.09
CA ASP A 43 -11.98 -4.74 -10.40
C ASP A 43 -10.47 -5.04 -10.35
N PRO A 44 -10.02 -6.23 -10.76
CA PRO A 44 -8.60 -6.58 -10.86
C PRO A 44 -7.74 -5.53 -11.57
N ALA A 45 -8.30 -4.81 -12.55
CA ALA A 45 -7.60 -3.74 -13.26
C ALA A 45 -7.17 -2.59 -12.32
N ASN A 46 -7.96 -2.28 -11.29
CA ASN A 46 -7.65 -1.23 -10.32
C ASN A 46 -6.47 -1.63 -9.43
N TYR A 47 -6.42 -2.89 -8.97
CA TYR A 47 -5.27 -3.41 -8.23
C TYR A 47 -4.00 -3.39 -9.09
N ARG A 48 -4.08 -3.82 -10.35
CA ARG A 48 -2.96 -3.77 -11.29
C ARG A 48 -2.47 -2.36 -11.54
N ALA A 49 -3.39 -1.42 -11.75
CA ALA A 49 -3.06 -0.01 -11.96
C ALA A 49 -2.31 0.56 -10.75
N PHE A 50 -2.75 0.22 -9.54
CA PHE A 50 -2.07 0.63 -8.31
C PHE A 50 -0.66 0.05 -8.19
N VAL A 51 -0.48 -1.26 -8.39
CA VAL A 51 0.86 -1.89 -8.34
C VAL A 51 1.78 -1.29 -9.42
N ALA A 52 1.28 -1.11 -10.64
CA ALA A 52 2.03 -0.48 -11.73
C ALA A 52 2.36 1.00 -11.45
N PHE A 53 1.53 1.71 -10.69
CA PHE A 53 1.82 3.06 -10.23
C PHE A 53 2.94 3.04 -9.17
N VAL A 54 2.80 2.23 -8.12
CA VAL A 54 3.82 2.11 -7.04
C VAL A 54 5.18 1.72 -7.62
N ARG A 55 5.22 0.82 -8.61
CA ARG A 55 6.45 0.39 -9.29
C ARG A 55 7.15 1.54 -10.03
N ARG A 56 6.40 2.48 -10.61
CA ARG A 56 6.94 3.56 -11.46
C ARG A 56 7.22 4.84 -10.69
N GLU A 57 6.52 5.08 -9.59
CA GLU A 57 6.60 6.31 -8.81
C GLU A 57 7.89 6.36 -7.99
N PRO A 58 8.87 7.25 -8.30
CA PRO A 58 10.17 7.26 -7.63
C PRO A 58 10.11 7.55 -6.13
N LEU A 59 9.06 8.22 -5.66
CA LEU A 59 8.88 8.53 -4.24
C LEU A 59 8.05 7.48 -3.50
N ALA A 60 7.54 6.44 -4.16
CA ALA A 60 6.84 5.34 -3.53
C ALA A 60 7.83 4.42 -2.81
N LEU A 61 7.77 4.42 -1.48
CA LEU A 61 8.67 3.60 -0.64
C LEU A 61 8.15 2.17 -0.43
N GLY A 62 6.88 1.91 -0.76
CA GLY A 62 6.23 0.62 -0.58
C GLY A 62 4.77 0.76 -0.15
N GLY A 63 4.16 -0.36 0.24
CA GLY A 63 2.77 -0.39 0.66
C GLY A 63 2.45 -1.44 1.72
N LEU A 64 1.52 -1.11 2.61
CA LEU A 64 0.85 -2.02 3.52
C LEU A 64 -0.51 -2.39 2.93
N VAL A 65 -0.85 -3.68 2.84
CA VAL A 65 -2.14 -4.15 2.30
C VAL A 65 -2.91 -4.91 3.39
N THR A 66 -4.17 -4.57 3.64
CA THR A 66 -5.02 -5.25 4.64
C THR A 66 -6.07 -6.17 4.01
N THR A 67 -7.27 -5.68 3.74
CA THR A 67 -8.40 -6.48 3.27
C THR A 67 -8.14 -7.09 1.89
N HIS A 68 -7.37 -6.39 1.06
CA HIS A 68 -7.20 -6.69 -0.37
C HIS A 68 -5.97 -7.56 -0.68
N LYS A 69 -5.32 -8.19 0.31
CA LYS A 69 -4.02 -8.89 0.09
C LYS A 69 -4.10 -9.94 -1.02
N VAL A 70 -5.09 -10.84 -0.93
CA VAL A 70 -5.23 -11.96 -1.85
C VAL A 70 -5.67 -11.48 -3.23
N ASP A 71 -6.69 -10.61 -3.28
CA ASP A 71 -7.21 -10.08 -4.54
C ASP A 71 -6.15 -9.24 -5.30
N LEU A 72 -5.38 -8.41 -4.58
CA LEU A 72 -4.28 -7.63 -5.16
C LEU A 72 -3.17 -8.55 -5.68
N LEU A 73 -2.78 -9.57 -4.91
CA LEU A 73 -1.75 -10.52 -5.33
C LEU A 73 -2.20 -11.30 -6.56
N HIS A 74 -3.41 -11.87 -6.56
CA HIS A 74 -3.95 -12.57 -7.71
C HIS A 74 -4.02 -11.68 -8.96
N ALA A 75 -4.43 -10.42 -8.78
CA ALA A 75 -4.57 -9.49 -9.89
C ALA A 75 -3.23 -9.06 -10.47
N ALA A 76 -2.15 -8.96 -9.68
CA ALA A 76 -0.93 -8.27 -10.06
C ALA A 76 0.38 -9.07 -9.82
N ALA A 77 0.31 -10.37 -9.55
CA ALA A 77 1.48 -11.22 -9.25
C ALA A 77 2.62 -11.08 -10.27
N ASP A 78 2.30 -11.00 -11.56
CA ASP A 78 3.24 -10.84 -12.67
C ASP A 78 3.96 -9.48 -12.69
N LEU A 79 3.49 -8.51 -11.90
CA LEU A 79 4.13 -7.20 -11.77
C LEU A 79 5.18 -7.15 -10.64
N PHE A 80 5.29 -8.20 -9.83
CA PHE A 80 6.30 -8.34 -8.78
C PHE A 80 7.55 -9.02 -9.33
N ASP A 81 8.71 -8.43 -9.08
CA ASP A 81 10.00 -9.04 -9.45
C ASP A 81 10.37 -10.20 -8.51
N GLU A 82 9.93 -10.16 -7.25
CA GLU A 82 10.11 -11.21 -6.25
C GLU A 82 8.88 -11.31 -5.34
N LEU A 83 8.50 -12.54 -4.98
CA LEU A 83 7.50 -12.84 -3.97
C LEU A 83 8.12 -13.77 -2.92
N SER A 84 8.03 -13.39 -1.64
CA SER A 84 8.50 -14.25 -0.56
C SER A 84 7.72 -15.58 -0.54
N PRO A 85 8.39 -16.71 -0.21
CA PRO A 85 7.71 -17.98 -0.02
C PRO A 85 6.62 -17.87 1.05
N ALA A 86 5.53 -18.61 0.83
CA ALA A 86 4.43 -18.74 1.79
C ALA A 86 4.78 -19.62 2.99
#